data_AF-A0A5K7Z7N7-F1
#
_entry.id   AF-A0A5K7Z7N7-F1
#
_cell.length_a   1.000
_cell.length_b   1.000
_cell.length_c   1.000
_cell.angle_alpha   90.00
_cell.angle_beta   90.00
_cell.angle_gamma   90.00
#
_symmetry.space_group_name_H-M   'P 1'
#
loop_
_entity.id
_entity.type
_entity.pdbx_description
1 polymer ?
#
loop_
_entity_poly.entity_id
_entity_poly.type
_entity_poly.pdbx_seq_one_letter_code
_entity_poly.pdbx_strand_id
1 'polypeptide(L)'
;MKINGTDLQSVLNVYQSNQAQAKQTQAEDRSQASTETVVQQDRLDLSQQGQAIADAQRAIAAVPDVRESLVEKIRMEVENGTYNVDQQKAAEGILRESMVNQAAMM
;
A
#
# COMPACT_ATOMS: atom_id res chain seq x y z
N MET A 1 -26.65 -1.51 -11.08
CA MET A 1 -26.70 -0.70 -9.84
C MET A 1 -25.94 0.59 -10.08
N LYS A 2 -26.53 1.75 -9.78
CA LYS A 2 -25.86 3.06 -9.86
C LYS A 2 -25.50 3.46 -8.44
N ILE A 3 -24.21 3.57 -8.11
CA ILE A 3 -23.78 4.14 -6.83
C ILE A 3 -23.61 5.63 -7.09
N ASN A 4 -24.56 6.43 -6.58
CA ASN A 4 -24.49 7.88 -6.64
C ASN A 4 -23.30 8.34 -5.81
N GLY A 5 -22.51 9.27 -6.36
CA GLY A 5 -21.36 9.85 -5.67
C GLY A 5 -21.76 10.34 -4.29
N THR A 6 -21.10 9.82 -3.26
CA THR A 6 -21.30 10.20 -1.86
C THR A 6 -21.05 11.69 -1.71
N ASP A 7 -22.10 12.45 -1.41
CA ASP A 7 -22.00 13.87 -1.09
C ASP A 7 -21.05 14.07 0.08
N LEU A 8 -19.95 14.79 -0.14
CA LEU A 8 -18.90 15.04 0.85
C LEU A 8 -19.48 15.65 2.15
N GLN A 9 -20.55 16.43 2.02
CA GLN A 9 -21.29 17.02 3.13
C GLN A 9 -21.95 15.96 4.03
N SER A 10 -22.49 14.89 3.45
CA SER A 10 -23.10 13.80 4.21
C SER A 10 -22.06 13.04 5.02
N VAL A 11 -20.89 12.78 4.42
CA VAL A 11 -19.76 12.10 5.08
C VAL A 11 -19.21 12.96 6.21
N LEU A 12 -19.04 14.26 5.98
CA LEU A 12 -18.58 15.21 7.00
C LEU A 12 -19.55 15.31 8.18
N ASN A 13 -20.86 15.39 7.92
CA ASN A 13 -21.88 15.45 8.95
C ASN A 13 -21.88 14.21 9.85
N VAL A 14 -21.77 13.01 9.27
CA VAL A 14 -21.69 11.75 10.04
C VAL A 14 -20.42 11.73 10.91
N TYR A 15 -19.30 12.19 10.37
CA TYR A 15 -18.05 12.26 11.13
C TYR A 15 -18.14 13.24 12.31
N GLN A 16 -18.81 14.39 12.10
CA GLN A 16 -19.00 15.41 13.13
C GLN A 16 -19.97 14.96 14.22
N SER A 17 -21.09 14.32 13.85
CA SER A 17 -22.07 13.82 14.83
C SER A 17 -21.50 12.72 15.72
N ASN A 18 -20.66 11.84 15.16
CA ASN A 18 -20.02 10.78 15.93
C ASN A 18 -18.98 11.35 16.92
N GLN A 19 -18.27 12.43 16.54
CA GLN A 19 -17.32 13.10 17.44
C GLN A 19 -18.02 13.84 18.59
N ALA A 20 -19.21 14.42 18.35
CA ALA A 20 -19.98 15.11 19.37
C ALA A 20 -20.56 14.14 20.41
N GLN A 21 -21.06 12.98 19.98
CA GLN A 21 -21.57 11.95 20.89
C GLN A 21 -20.47 11.31 21.75
N ALA A 22 -19.25 11.14 21.21
CA ALA A 22 -18.09 10.64 21.97
C ALA A 22 -17.63 11.59 23.09
N LYS A 23 -17.92 12.89 22.99
CA LYS A 23 -17.60 13.88 24.05
C LYS A 23 -18.68 13.97 25.12
N GLN A 24 -19.94 13.69 24.79
CA GLN A 24 -21.04 13.83 25.75
C GLN A 24 -21.11 12.64 26.73
N THR A 25 -20.63 11.46 26.34
CA THR A 25 -20.57 10.27 27.22
C THR A 25 -19.39 10.27 28.22
N GLN A 26 -18.40 11.16 28.08
CA GLN A 26 -17.31 11.29 29.06
C GLN A 26 -17.64 12.18 30.27
N ALA A 27 -18.75 12.93 30.24
CA ALA A 27 -19.09 13.87 31.31
C ALA A 27 -20.00 13.29 32.41
N GLU A 28 -20.63 12.12 32.21
CA GLU A 28 -21.65 11.61 33.13
C GLU A 28 -21.29 10.30 33.86
N ASP A 29 -20.20 9.62 33.52
CA ASP A 29 -19.88 8.31 34.13
C ASP A 29 -18.59 8.32 34.97
N ARG A 30 -18.73 8.83 36.19
CA ARG A 30 -17.74 8.64 37.28
C ARG A 30 -18.40 8.03 38.50
N SER A 31 -19.40 7.18 38.31
CA SER A 31 -20.16 6.57 39.41
C SER A 31 -20.82 5.27 38.99
N GLN A 32 -20.13 4.18 39.32
CA GLN A 32 -20.68 2.86 39.60
C GLN A 32 -21.07 1.96 38.41
N ALA A 33 -20.88 0.67 38.68
CA ALA A 33 -21.32 -0.50 37.94
C ALA A 33 -20.43 -0.93 36.77
N SER A 34 -19.51 -1.84 37.12
CA SER A 34 -18.99 -2.90 36.26
C SER A 34 -20.09 -3.52 35.40
N THR A 35 -20.20 -3.04 34.17
CA THR A 35 -20.83 -3.76 33.07
C THR A 35 -19.83 -3.67 31.94
N GLU A 36 -19.35 -4.82 31.47
CA GLU A 36 -18.45 -4.93 30.33
C GLU A 36 -19.03 -4.08 29.19
N THR A 37 -18.42 -2.92 28.98
CA THR A 37 -18.67 -2.10 27.81
C THR A 37 -18.14 -2.90 26.63
N VAL A 38 -19.02 -3.68 26.02
CA VAL A 38 -18.82 -4.19 24.68
C VAL A 38 -18.71 -2.96 23.81
N VAL A 39 -17.48 -2.47 23.64
CA VAL A 39 -17.14 -1.46 22.67
C VAL A 39 -17.61 -2.04 21.35
N GLN A 40 -18.73 -1.54 20.84
CA GLN A 40 -19.21 -1.88 19.51
C GLN A 40 -18.16 -1.33 18.55
N GLN A 41 -17.20 -2.17 18.24
CA GLN A 41 -16.10 -1.86 17.37
C GLN A 41 -16.65 -1.92 15.95
N ASP A 42 -16.64 -0.79 15.25
CA ASP A 42 -17.03 -0.73 13.85
C ASP A 42 -16.24 -1.79 13.07
N ARG A 43 -16.97 -2.75 12.50
CA ARG A 43 -16.39 -3.88 11.79
C ARG A 43 -16.32 -3.54 10.31
N LEU A 44 -15.10 -3.44 9.78
CA LEU A 44 -14.85 -3.28 8.36
C LEU A 44 -14.62 -4.67 7.73
N ASP A 45 -15.60 -5.16 6.98
CA ASP A 45 -15.44 -6.38 6.16
C ASP A 45 -15.05 -6.00 4.73
N LEU A 46 -13.76 -6.17 4.40
CA LEU A 46 -13.25 -6.01 3.04
C LEU A 46 -13.58 -7.25 2.20
N SER A 47 -13.97 -7.05 0.94
CA SER A 47 -14.08 -8.15 -0.03
C SER A 47 -12.73 -8.83 -0.22
N GLN A 48 -12.73 -10.13 -0.56
CA GLN A 48 -11.50 -10.88 -0.81
C GLN A 48 -10.60 -10.20 -1.86
N GLN A 49 -11.21 -9.63 -2.91
CA GLN A 49 -10.48 -8.88 -3.93
C GLN A 49 -9.87 -7.58 -3.38
N GLY A 50 -10.59 -6.88 -2.50
CA GLY A 50 -10.08 -5.67 -1.83
C GLY A 50 -8.89 -5.97 -0.92
N GLN A 51 -8.94 -7.08 -0.19
CA GLN A 51 -7.81 -7.55 0.63
C GLN A 51 -6.59 -7.86 -0.24
N ALA A 52 -6.77 -8.60 -1.35
CA ALA A 52 -5.68 -8.91 -2.26
C ALA A 52 -5.00 -7.66 -2.85
N ILE A 53 -5.77 -6.62 -3.19
CA ILE A 53 -5.23 -5.35 -3.70
C ILE A 53 -4.45 -4.62 -2.59
N ALA A 54 -4.99 -4.55 -1.38
CA ALA A 54 -4.32 -3.91 -0.25
C ALA A 54 -3.01 -4.61 0.11
N ASP A 55 -3.00 -5.95 0.10
CA ASP A 55 -1.81 -6.76 0.32
C ASP A 55 -0.76 -6.54 -0.77
N ALA A 56 -1.18 -6.48 -2.05
CA ALA A 56 -0.28 -6.19 -3.16
C ALA A 56 0.34 -4.78 -3.04
N GLN A 57 -0.46 -3.76 -2.67
CA GLN A 57 0.03 -2.41 -2.44
C GLN A 57 1.03 -2.36 -1.28
N ARG A 58 0.73 -3.06 -0.18
CA ARG A 58 1.63 -3.16 0.97
C ARG A 58 2.92 -3.88 0.62
N ALA A 59 2.84 -4.93 -0.19
CA ALA A 59 4.01 -5.66 -0.67
C ALA A 59 4.89 -4.76 -1.54
N ILE A 60 4.32 -4.02 -2.49
CA ILE A 60 5.04 -3.06 -3.33
C ILE A 60 5.71 -1.98 -2.48
N ALA A 61 4.99 -1.42 -1.51
CA ALA A 61 5.54 -0.38 -0.61
C ALA A 61 6.65 -0.90 0.31
N ALA A 62 6.72 -2.21 0.57
CA ALA A 62 7.76 -2.84 1.36
C ALA A 62 9.00 -3.21 0.54
N VAL A 63 8.94 -3.14 -0.80
CA VAL A 63 10.10 -3.40 -1.65
C VAL A 63 11.06 -2.22 -1.53
N PRO A 64 12.33 -2.44 -1.13
CA PRO A 64 13.31 -1.37 -1.06
C PRO A 64 13.70 -0.90 -2.47
N ASP A 65 13.98 0.39 -2.60
CA ASP A 65 14.45 1.00 -3.85
C ASP A 65 15.74 0.32 -4.36
N VAL A 66 16.62 -0.07 -3.42
CA VAL A 66 17.88 -0.74 -3.72
C VAL A 66 17.92 -2.11 -3.03
N ARG A 67 18.21 -3.15 -3.80
CA ARG A 67 18.48 -4.50 -3.27
C ARG A 67 19.96 -4.62 -2.91
N GLU A 68 20.35 -4.06 -1.77
CA GLU A 68 21.75 -3.98 -1.31
C GLU A 68 22.47 -5.34 -1.37
N SER A 69 21.80 -6.42 -0.95
CA SER A 69 22.38 -7.76 -0.98
C SER A 69 22.75 -8.25 -2.39
N LEU A 70 21.96 -7.88 -3.41
CA LEU A 70 22.24 -8.22 -4.80
C LEU A 70 23.38 -7.35 -5.34
N VAL A 71 23.38 -6.06 -5.01
CA VAL A 71 24.42 -5.12 -5.44
C VAL A 71 25.78 -5.57 -4.91
N GLU A 72 25.85 -5.90 -3.62
CA GLU A 72 27.10 -6.34 -3.00
C GLU A 72 27.60 -7.65 -3.59
N LYS A 73 26.70 -8.61 -3.84
CA LYS A 73 27.05 -9.85 -4.52
C LYS A 73 27.68 -9.60 -5.89
N ILE A 74 27.04 -8.78 -6.71
CA ILE A 74 27.55 -8.45 -8.06
C ILE A 74 28.87 -7.70 -7.98
N ARG A 75 29.00 -6.74 -7.04
CA ARG A 75 30.24 -6.00 -6.81
C ARG A 75 31.40 -6.95 -6.53
N MET A 76 31.22 -7.89 -5.59
CA MET A 76 32.25 -8.89 -5.28
C MET A 76 32.58 -9.79 -6.48
N GLU A 77 31.58 -10.23 -7.25
CA GLU A 77 31.82 -11.04 -8.45
C GLU A 77 32.64 -10.26 -9.50
N VAL A 78 32.41 -8.96 -9.65
CA VAL A 78 33.16 -8.09 -10.56
C VAL A 78 34.58 -7.88 -10.06
N GLU A 79 34.77 -7.56 -8.78
CA GLU A 79 36.09 -7.35 -8.16
C GLU A 79 36.97 -8.61 -8.23
N ASN A 80 36.38 -9.79 -8.01
CA ASN A 80 37.07 -11.06 -8.09
C ASN A 80 37.26 -11.56 -9.53
N GLY A 81 36.71 -10.85 -10.53
CA GLY A 81 36.78 -11.25 -11.95
C GLY A 81 35.97 -12.51 -12.29
N THR A 82 35.05 -12.92 -11.41
CA THR A 82 34.19 -14.11 -11.61
C THR A 82 32.81 -13.77 -12.17
N TYR A 83 32.53 -12.49 -12.40
CA TYR A 83 31.28 -12.04 -13.00
C TYR A 83 31.19 -12.50 -14.46
N ASN A 84 30.19 -13.32 -14.76
CA ASN A 84 29.94 -13.83 -16.10
C ASN A 84 28.84 -13.01 -16.78
N VAL A 85 29.18 -12.36 -17.90
CA VAL A 85 28.22 -11.61 -18.70
C VAL A 85 27.38 -12.57 -19.53
N ASP A 86 26.06 -12.52 -19.33
CA ASP A 86 25.10 -13.22 -20.16
C ASP A 86 24.89 -12.44 -21.48
N GLN A 87 25.45 -12.96 -22.57
CA GLN A 87 25.40 -12.32 -23.88
C GLN A 87 23.98 -12.18 -24.43
N GLN A 88 23.08 -13.11 -24.10
CA GLN A 88 21.69 -13.05 -24.56
C GLN A 88 20.96 -11.90 -23.87
N LYS A 89 21.12 -11.78 -22.55
CA LYS A 89 20.55 -10.65 -21.79
C LYS A 89 21.12 -9.31 -22.22
N ALA A 90 22.42 -9.25 -22.54
CA ALA A 90 23.04 -8.03 -23.05
C ALA A 90 22.41 -7.61 -24.40
N ALA A 91 22.27 -8.55 -25.33
CA ALA A 91 21.63 -8.29 -26.63
C ALA A 91 20.16 -7.89 -26.48
N GLU A 92 19.41 -8.57 -25.61
CA GLU A 92 18.02 -8.23 -25.30
C GLU A 92 17.89 -6.80 -24.78
N GLY A 93 18.76 -6.39 -23.85
CA GLY A 93 18.79 -5.03 -23.31
C GLY A 93 19.02 -3.97 -24.38
N ILE A 94 19.97 -4.21 -25.30
CA ILE A 94 20.25 -3.31 -26.44
C ILE A 94 19.03 -3.17 -27.35
N LEU A 95 18.40 -4.29 -27.72
CA LEU A 95 17.24 -4.29 -28.60
C LEU A 95 16.05 -3.58 -27.95
N ARG A 96 15.79 -3.87 -26.68
CA ARG A 96 14.72 -3.24 -25.91
C ARG A 96 14.88 -1.72 -25.88
N GLU A 97 16.08 -1.25 -25.57
CA GLU A 97 16.38 0.19 -25.52
C GLU A 97 16.26 0.83 -26.92
N SER A 98 16.71 0.15 -27.97
CA SER A 98 16.56 0.66 -29.35
C SER A 98 15.10 0.85 -29.77
N MET A 99 14.20 -0.07 -29.36
CA MET A 99 12.78 0.01 -29.64
C MET A 99 12.11 1.15 -28.87
N VAL A 100 12.46 1.33 -27.60
CA VAL A 100 11.97 2.47 -26.79
C VAL A 100 12.39 3.79 -27.41
N ASN A 101 13.66 3.90 -27.81
CA ASN A 101 14.18 5.11 -28.46
C ASN A 101 13.52 5.38 -29.81
N GLN A 102 13.26 4.34 -30.61
CA GLN A 102 12.54 4.49 -31.88
C GLN A 102 11.09 4.94 -31.65
N ALA A 103 10.40 4.40 -30.65
CA ALA A 103 9.04 4.79 -30.30
C ALA A 103 8.97 6.25 -29.79
N ALA A 104 9.99 6.73 -29.09
CA ALA A 104 10.06 8.11 -28.62
C ALA A 104 10.32 9.15 -29.73
N MET A 105 10.79 8.71 -30.92
CA MET A 105 11.05 9.57 -32.09
C MET A 105 9.86 9.68 -33.06
N MET A 106 8.75 8.99 -32.81
CA MET A 106 7.50 9.07 -33.58
C MET A 106 6.47 9.94 -32.87
#